data_AF-A0A1F5T2Z2-F1
#
_entry.id   AF-A0A1F5T2Z2-F1
#
_cell.length_a   1.000
_cell.length_b   1.000
_cell.length_c   1.000
_cell.angle_alpha   90.00
_cell.angle_beta   90.00
_cell.angle_gamma   90.00
#
_symmetry.space_group_name_H-M   'P 1'
#
loop_
_entity.id
_entity.type
_entity.pdbx_description
1 polymer ?
#
loop_
_entity_poly.entity_id
_entity_poly.type
_entity_poly.pdbx_seq_one_letter_code
_entity_poly.pdbx_strand_id
1 'polypeptide(L)'
;MNTGWKIAISVFFGALIGSLVSINYSWWIGMIVGGIVGYLSVEPMAIPKAIAKVFKSMYSESNRNKFKFTGKIFVCLYLSMCFVIVTPVFPIHAFGIWLGKITLLSLYFYEFTFLIAALFSSIVISITFYGETYWKYENYMLSSYEISQIPPGITLVYSMQSPKKYFKSFLRSYFNIVTIISKGFVIFFIIMLPMFIFWKMPVYIFWKIPIGIGKFTWAVVKIIHCHNRVIAGIDAVIFACLGYGLSYLTPMAPLIGAVIGFALSKLHWELVSVRWLKVCPQKIKND
;
A
#
# COMPACT_ATOMS: atom_id res chain seq x y z
N MET A 1 8.77 -40.59 -13.54
CA MET A 1 9.59 -39.49 -14.10
C MET A 1 10.06 -38.55 -12.99
N ASN A 2 11.36 -38.25 -12.91
CA ASN A 2 11.93 -37.31 -11.93
C ASN A 2 11.29 -35.93 -12.10
N THR A 3 10.98 -35.26 -10.98
CA THR A 3 10.37 -33.91 -10.92
C THR A 3 11.06 -32.91 -11.84
N GLY A 4 12.40 -32.91 -11.88
CA GLY A 4 13.14 -31.98 -12.75
C GLY A 4 12.84 -32.18 -14.24
N TRP A 5 12.63 -33.43 -14.70
CA TRP A 5 12.24 -33.71 -16.08
C TRP A 5 10.79 -33.30 -16.36
N LYS A 6 9.88 -33.46 -15.39
CA LYS A 6 8.50 -32.97 -15.51
C LYS A 6 8.44 -31.45 -15.70
N ILE A 7 9.21 -30.72 -14.90
CA ILE A 7 9.33 -29.25 -15.02
C ILE A 7 9.89 -28.90 -16.39
N ALA A 8 11.01 -29.51 -16.79
CA ALA A 8 11.64 -29.22 -18.08
C ALA A 8 10.71 -29.42 -19.27
N ILE A 9 10.00 -30.55 -19.32
CA ILE A 9 9.02 -30.85 -20.39
C ILE A 9 7.87 -29.83 -20.35
N SER A 10 7.38 -29.48 -19.16
CA SER A 10 6.30 -28.49 -19.01
C SER A 10 6.72 -27.10 -19.50
N VAL A 11 7.95 -26.69 -19.18
CA VAL A 11 8.53 -25.43 -19.65
C VAL A 11 8.72 -25.44 -21.16
N PHE A 12 9.17 -26.56 -21.74
CA PHE A 12 9.30 -26.70 -23.20
C PHE A 12 7.97 -26.42 -23.91
N PHE A 13 6.88 -27.10 -23.52
CA PHE A 13 5.58 -26.91 -24.14
C PHE A 13 4.99 -25.53 -23.86
N GLY A 14 5.12 -25.03 -22.62
CA GLY A 14 4.66 -23.69 -22.26
C GLY A 14 5.37 -22.59 -23.05
N ALA A 15 6.70 -22.67 -23.17
CA ALA A 15 7.50 -21.73 -23.95
C ALA A 15 7.15 -21.79 -25.44
N LEU A 16 7.06 -23.01 -26.02
CA LEU A 16 6.74 -23.20 -27.43
C LEU A 16 5.37 -22.62 -27.80
N ILE A 17 4.33 -23.04 -27.07
CA ILE A 17 2.96 -22.57 -27.31
C ILE A 17 2.87 -21.06 -27.04
N GLY A 18 3.49 -20.59 -25.95
CA GLY A 18 3.50 -19.19 -25.59
C GLY A 18 4.12 -18.32 -26.69
N SER A 19 5.31 -18.68 -27.19
CA SER A 19 5.95 -17.96 -28.29
C SER A 19 5.12 -17.98 -29.57
N LEU A 20 4.53 -19.12 -29.95
CA LEU A 20 3.67 -19.21 -31.13
C LEU A 20 2.44 -18.30 -31.03
N VAL A 21 1.80 -18.25 -29.86
CA VAL A 21 0.66 -17.34 -29.61
C VAL A 21 1.13 -15.88 -29.60
N SER A 22 2.29 -15.57 -29.01
CA SER A 22 2.87 -14.23 -28.99
C SER A 22 3.16 -13.69 -30.39
N ILE A 23 3.59 -14.55 -31.32
CA ILE A 23 3.87 -14.17 -32.72
C ILE A 23 2.58 -13.88 -33.49
N ASN A 24 1.53 -14.69 -33.28
CA ASN A 24 0.29 -14.58 -34.07
C ASN A 24 -0.74 -13.59 -33.51
N TYR A 25 -0.64 -13.25 -32.22
CA TYR A 25 -1.58 -12.36 -31.54
C TYR A 25 -0.85 -11.16 -30.92
N SER A 26 -0.83 -11.09 -29.59
CA SER A 26 -0.09 -10.08 -28.84
C SER A 26 0.91 -10.77 -27.92
N TRP A 27 2.09 -10.18 -27.79
CA TRP A 27 3.19 -10.77 -27.02
C TRP A 27 2.79 -11.15 -25.59
N TRP A 28 2.00 -10.31 -24.93
CA TRP A 28 1.55 -10.52 -23.55
C TRP A 28 0.51 -11.64 -23.43
N ILE A 29 -0.35 -11.83 -24.44
CA ILE A 29 -1.32 -12.94 -24.47
C ILE A 29 -0.56 -14.27 -24.53
N GLY A 30 0.43 -14.37 -25.43
CA GLY A 30 1.23 -15.58 -25.53
C GLY A 30 2.05 -15.89 -24.28
N MET A 31 2.55 -14.88 -23.57
CA MET A 31 3.17 -15.07 -22.25
C MET A 31 2.19 -15.66 -21.23
N ILE A 32 0.97 -15.11 -21.12
CA ILE A 32 -0.06 -15.64 -20.21
C ILE A 32 -0.40 -17.09 -20.57
N VAL A 33 -0.65 -17.37 -21.85
CA VAL A 33 -0.97 -18.72 -22.33
C VAL A 33 0.19 -19.68 -22.05
N GLY A 34 1.42 -19.30 -22.37
CA GLY A 34 2.61 -20.11 -22.13
C GLY A 34 2.84 -20.40 -20.65
N GLY A 35 2.65 -19.39 -19.79
CA GLY A 35 2.70 -19.55 -18.33
C GLY A 35 1.63 -20.49 -17.80
N ILE A 36 0.38 -20.37 -18.29
CA ILE A 36 -0.72 -21.27 -17.93
C ILE A 36 -0.43 -22.71 -18.37
N VAL A 37 0.03 -22.91 -19.60
CA VAL A 37 0.39 -24.23 -20.13
C VAL A 37 1.54 -24.84 -19.31
N GLY A 38 2.61 -24.08 -19.07
CA GLY A 38 3.73 -24.53 -18.25
C GLY A 38 3.31 -24.88 -16.83
N TYR A 39 2.43 -24.08 -16.23
CA TYR A 39 1.90 -24.31 -14.88
C TYR A 39 1.03 -25.56 -14.80
N LEU A 40 0.09 -25.74 -15.75
CA LEU A 40 -0.85 -26.86 -15.77
C LEU A 40 -0.18 -28.19 -16.12
N SER A 41 0.86 -28.17 -16.95
CA SER A 41 1.50 -29.37 -17.48
C SER A 41 2.27 -30.16 -16.41
N VAL A 42 2.74 -29.52 -15.33
CA VAL A 42 3.51 -30.22 -14.29
C VAL A 42 2.65 -31.25 -13.56
N GLU A 43 1.42 -30.88 -13.19
CA GLU A 43 0.47 -31.71 -12.46
C GLU A 43 -0.97 -31.16 -12.59
N PRO A 44 -1.71 -31.50 -13.63
CA PRO A 44 -3.04 -30.90 -13.88
C PRO A 44 -4.02 -31.17 -12.71
N MET A 45 -3.90 -32.33 -12.07
CA MET A 45 -4.84 -32.78 -11.02
C MET A 45 -4.65 -32.15 -9.64
N ALA A 46 -3.50 -31.59 -9.30
CA ALA A 46 -3.34 -31.01 -7.96
C ALA A 46 -3.75 -29.53 -7.84
N ILE A 47 -4.19 -28.87 -8.92
CA ILE A 47 -4.90 -27.57 -8.82
C ILE A 47 -6.25 -27.76 -8.15
N PRO A 48 -7.17 -28.61 -8.67
CA PRO A 48 -8.46 -28.83 -8.01
C PRO A 48 -8.28 -29.39 -6.60
N LYS A 49 -7.27 -30.22 -6.34
CA LYS A 49 -6.95 -30.70 -4.98
C LYS A 49 -6.44 -29.59 -4.05
N ALA A 50 -5.59 -28.68 -4.53
CA ALA A 50 -5.11 -27.55 -3.74
C ALA A 50 -6.21 -26.54 -3.46
N ILE A 51 -7.05 -26.22 -4.46
CA ILE A 51 -8.23 -25.38 -4.29
C ILE A 51 -9.17 -26.01 -3.26
N ALA A 52 -9.49 -27.30 -3.39
CA ALA A 52 -10.32 -28.01 -2.42
C ALA A 52 -9.72 -27.98 -1.00
N LYS A 53 -8.39 -28.18 -0.87
CA LYS A 53 -7.68 -28.14 0.42
C LYS A 53 -7.68 -26.74 1.03
N VAL A 54 -7.44 -25.71 0.21
CA VAL A 54 -7.46 -24.30 0.63
C VAL A 54 -8.88 -23.92 1.05
N PHE A 55 -9.90 -24.22 0.25
CA PHE A 55 -11.31 -24.01 0.62
C PHE A 55 -11.68 -24.72 1.93
N LYS A 56 -11.25 -25.97 2.10
CA LYS A 56 -11.48 -26.74 3.33
C LYS A 56 -10.76 -26.12 4.54
N SER A 57 -9.55 -25.59 4.35
CA SER A 57 -8.78 -24.91 5.42
C SER A 57 -9.30 -23.51 5.74
N MET A 58 -9.85 -22.79 4.75
CA MET A 58 -10.47 -21.48 4.93
C MET A 58 -11.83 -21.58 5.64
N TYR A 59 -12.52 -22.71 5.52
CA TYR A 59 -13.78 -22.97 6.21
C TYR A 59 -13.64 -23.38 7.68
N SER A 60 -12.42 -23.49 8.23
CA SER A 60 -12.26 -23.68 9.68
C SER A 60 -12.68 -22.41 10.42
N GLU A 61 -13.63 -22.54 11.34
CA GLU A 61 -14.34 -21.44 12.03
C GLU A 61 -13.39 -20.47 12.76
N SER A 62 -12.23 -20.96 13.18
CA SER A 62 -11.16 -20.21 13.86
C SER A 62 -10.51 -19.11 13.01
N ASN A 63 -10.51 -19.23 11.66
CA ASN A 63 -9.77 -18.30 10.78
C ASN A 63 -10.63 -17.22 10.10
N ARG A 64 -11.94 -17.20 10.33
CA ARG A 64 -12.90 -16.31 9.64
C ARG A 64 -12.59 -14.82 9.87
N ASN A 65 -12.16 -14.45 11.08
CA ASN A 65 -11.85 -13.06 11.43
C ASN A 65 -10.48 -12.59 10.94
N LYS A 66 -9.46 -13.47 10.96
CA LYS A 66 -8.14 -13.18 10.36
C LYS A 66 -8.26 -13.02 8.85
N PHE A 67 -9.08 -13.85 8.19
CA PHE A 67 -9.32 -13.77 6.75
C PHE A 67 -10.00 -12.47 6.33
N LYS A 68 -10.96 -11.95 7.12
CA LYS A 68 -11.55 -10.63 6.87
C LYS A 68 -10.49 -9.52 6.90
N PHE A 69 -9.48 -9.62 7.75
CA PHE A 69 -8.42 -8.62 7.85
C PHE A 69 -7.37 -8.78 6.74
N THR A 70 -6.84 -9.98 6.54
CA THR A 70 -5.80 -10.26 5.53
C THR A 70 -6.35 -10.13 4.10
N GLY A 71 -7.61 -10.54 3.87
CA GLY A 71 -8.29 -10.36 2.59
C GLY A 71 -8.52 -8.89 2.25
N LYS A 72 -8.88 -8.05 3.23
CA LYS A 72 -8.97 -6.59 3.05
C LYS A 72 -7.61 -5.99 2.68
N ILE A 73 -6.54 -6.38 3.37
CA ILE A 73 -5.18 -5.93 3.06
C ILE A 73 -4.76 -6.36 1.65
N PHE A 74 -5.02 -7.61 1.26
CA PHE A 74 -4.68 -8.12 -0.06
C PHE A 74 -5.44 -7.37 -1.18
N VAL A 75 -6.75 -7.14 -1.00
CA VAL A 75 -7.55 -6.35 -1.96
C VAL A 75 -7.06 -4.91 -2.03
N CYS A 76 -6.73 -4.27 -0.91
CA CYS A 76 -6.15 -2.92 -0.90
C CYS A 76 -4.79 -2.87 -1.62
N LEU A 77 -3.90 -3.83 -1.37
CA LEU A 77 -2.59 -3.91 -2.02
C LEU A 77 -2.73 -4.17 -3.52
N TYR A 78 -3.60 -5.11 -3.92
CA TYR A 78 -3.88 -5.41 -5.33
C TYR A 78 -4.46 -4.20 -6.07
N LEU A 79 -5.46 -3.54 -5.50
CA LEU A 79 -6.04 -2.31 -6.07
C LEU A 79 -5.01 -1.17 -6.14
N SER A 80 -4.13 -1.04 -5.13
CA SER A 80 -3.05 -0.05 -5.16
C SER A 80 -2.00 -0.34 -6.23
N MET A 81 -1.67 -1.61 -6.47
CA MET A 81 -0.76 -2.01 -7.55
C MET A 81 -1.38 -1.79 -8.93
N CYS A 82 -2.65 -2.16 -9.13
CA CYS A 82 -3.38 -1.84 -10.34
C CYS A 82 -3.44 -0.32 -10.56
N PHE A 83 -3.59 0.48 -9.49
CA PHE A 83 -3.57 1.94 -9.57
C PHE A 83 -2.22 2.46 -10.06
N VAL A 84 -1.09 2.03 -9.47
CA VAL A 84 0.27 2.46 -9.90
C VAL A 84 0.54 2.12 -11.36
N ILE A 85 0.07 0.98 -11.83
CA ILE A 85 0.25 0.53 -13.23
C ILE A 85 -0.64 1.33 -14.20
N VAL A 86 -1.84 1.73 -13.78
CA VAL A 86 -2.82 2.45 -14.61
C VAL A 86 -2.62 3.99 -14.58
N THR A 87 -1.98 4.53 -13.54
CA THR A 87 -1.75 5.98 -13.35
C THR A 87 -1.04 6.68 -14.52
N PRO A 88 -0.01 6.11 -15.19
CA PRO A 88 0.62 6.80 -16.32
C PRO A 88 -0.24 6.87 -17.59
N VAL A 89 -1.41 6.22 -17.61
CA VAL A 89 -2.24 6.05 -18.82
C VAL A 89 -3.45 7.01 -18.83
N PHE A 90 -3.78 7.70 -17.74
CA PHE A 90 -5.00 8.52 -17.64
C PHE A 90 -4.74 10.03 -17.41
N PRO A 91 -5.49 10.94 -18.07
CA PRO A 91 -5.31 12.38 -17.94
C PRO A 91 -5.71 12.94 -16.57
N ILE A 92 -4.96 13.96 -16.14
CA ILE A 92 -4.83 14.53 -14.77
C ILE A 92 -6.16 15.01 -14.14
N HIS A 93 -7.22 15.24 -14.91
CA HIS A 93 -8.48 15.77 -14.36
C HIS A 93 -9.40 14.69 -13.75
N ALA A 94 -9.34 13.44 -14.23
CA ALA A 94 -10.03 12.32 -13.58
C ALA A 94 -9.34 11.90 -12.26
N PHE A 95 -8.04 12.23 -12.12
CA PHE A 95 -7.19 11.88 -10.99
C PHE A 95 -7.58 12.62 -9.70
N GLY A 96 -7.95 13.91 -9.77
CA GLY A 96 -8.33 14.71 -8.60
C GLY A 96 -9.61 14.24 -7.90
N ILE A 97 -10.63 13.85 -8.69
CA ILE A 97 -11.91 13.37 -8.17
C ILE A 97 -11.76 11.98 -7.52
N TRP A 98 -10.86 11.15 -8.04
CA TRP A 98 -10.60 9.82 -7.51
C TRP A 98 -9.70 9.84 -6.26
N LEU A 99 -8.70 10.74 -6.22
CA LEU A 99 -7.89 11.02 -5.03
C LEU A 99 -8.76 11.49 -3.86
N GLY A 100 -9.71 12.39 -4.10
CA GLY A 100 -10.64 12.85 -3.05
C GLY A 100 -11.40 11.71 -2.37
N LYS A 101 -11.79 10.67 -3.13
CA LYS A 101 -12.47 9.48 -2.60
C LYS A 101 -11.52 8.54 -1.85
N ILE A 102 -10.28 8.40 -2.30
CA ILE A 102 -9.24 7.61 -1.59
C ILE A 102 -8.81 8.30 -0.30
N THR A 103 -8.70 9.63 -0.30
CA THR A 103 -8.39 10.41 0.92
C THR A 103 -9.49 10.23 1.96
N LEU A 104 -10.76 10.22 1.55
CA LEU A 104 -11.91 9.86 2.39
C LEU A 104 -11.88 8.41 2.90
N LEU A 105 -11.37 7.47 2.11
CA LEU A 105 -11.15 6.09 2.53
C LEU A 105 -9.97 5.95 3.51
N SER A 106 -8.92 6.76 3.33
CA SER A 106 -7.73 6.80 4.21
C SER A 106 -7.99 7.50 5.54
N LEU A 107 -8.94 8.45 5.56
CA LEU A 107 -9.48 9.10 6.77
C LEU A 107 -10.11 8.09 7.75
N TYR A 108 -10.48 6.89 7.26
CA TYR A 108 -11.02 5.83 8.08
C TYR A 108 -9.94 4.95 8.77
N PHE A 109 -8.64 5.15 8.49
CA PHE A 109 -7.62 4.13 8.79
C PHE A 109 -6.33 4.56 9.53
N TYR A 110 -6.07 5.83 9.87
CA TYR A 110 -4.79 6.18 10.54
C TYR A 110 -4.87 7.24 11.66
N GLU A 111 -4.33 6.89 12.82
CA GLU A 111 -4.36 7.63 14.10
C GLU A 111 -3.41 8.84 14.18
N PHE A 112 -2.40 8.95 13.30
CA PHE A 112 -1.37 10.00 13.43
C PHE A 112 -1.79 11.36 12.84
N THR A 113 -2.50 11.35 11.71
CA THR A 113 -3.18 12.53 11.16
C THR A 113 -4.33 13.00 12.06
N PHE A 114 -4.92 12.08 12.83
CA PHE A 114 -5.97 12.38 13.80
C PHE A 114 -5.46 13.26 14.94
N LEU A 115 -4.23 13.06 15.44
CA LEU A 115 -3.66 13.92 16.49
C LEU A 115 -3.46 15.36 16.01
N ILE A 116 -2.94 15.54 14.79
CA ILE A 116 -2.69 16.86 14.20
C ILE A 116 -4.01 17.56 13.86
N ALA A 117 -4.97 16.83 13.29
CA ALA A 117 -6.31 17.36 12.99
C ALA A 117 -7.10 17.67 14.28
N ALA A 118 -6.99 16.84 15.32
CA ALA A 118 -7.61 17.07 16.62
C ALA A 118 -7.04 18.33 17.30
N LEU A 119 -5.71 18.50 17.28
CA LEU A 119 -5.06 19.72 17.78
C LEU A 119 -5.49 20.97 17.01
N PHE A 120 -5.59 20.89 15.68
CA PHE A 120 -6.09 22.02 14.89
C PHE A 120 -7.57 22.31 15.18
N SER A 121 -8.41 21.27 15.29
CA SER A 121 -9.83 21.43 15.59
C SER A 121 -10.08 21.99 16.99
N SER A 122 -9.29 21.62 18.01
CA SER A 122 -9.45 22.12 19.37
C SER A 122 -9.08 23.60 19.49
N ILE A 123 -8.07 24.04 18.73
CA ILE A 123 -7.70 25.46 18.62
C ILE A 123 -8.82 26.24 17.94
N VAL A 124 -9.36 25.74 16.82
CA VAL A 124 -10.45 26.42 16.10
C VAL A 124 -11.72 26.49 16.95
N ILE A 125 -12.11 25.39 17.61
CA ILE A 125 -13.28 25.32 18.49
C ILE A 125 -13.12 26.26 19.70
N SER A 126 -11.92 26.36 20.28
CA SER A 126 -11.66 27.28 21.39
C SER A 126 -11.83 28.73 20.95
N ILE A 127 -11.36 29.08 19.74
CA ILE A 127 -11.50 30.44 19.19
C ILE A 127 -12.97 30.78 18.92
N THR A 128 -13.73 29.88 18.30
CA THR A 128 -15.15 30.13 18.00
C THR A 128 -16.00 30.19 19.26
N PHE A 129 -15.79 29.27 20.22
CA PHE A 129 -16.58 29.24 21.45
C PHE A 129 -16.33 30.49 22.31
N TYR A 130 -15.07 30.92 22.48
CA TYR A 130 -14.75 32.14 23.21
C TYR A 130 -15.30 33.40 22.53
N GLY A 131 -15.21 33.47 21.19
CA GLY A 131 -15.78 34.58 20.43
C GLY A 131 -17.29 34.72 20.60
N GLU A 132 -18.03 33.60 20.59
CA GLU A 132 -19.48 33.59 20.74
C GLU A 132 -19.92 33.94 22.17
N THR A 133 -19.26 33.40 23.20
CA THR A 133 -19.55 33.79 24.59
C THR A 133 -19.28 35.26 24.85
N TYR A 134 -18.21 35.83 24.29
CA TYR A 134 -17.90 37.25 24.43
C TYR A 134 -18.96 38.13 23.77
N TRP A 135 -19.39 37.78 22.55
CA TRP A 135 -20.46 38.49 21.83
C TRP A 135 -21.79 38.46 22.60
N LYS A 136 -22.16 37.30 23.17
CA LYS A 136 -23.38 37.20 24.01
C LYS A 136 -23.27 38.04 25.27
N TYR A 137 -22.11 38.08 25.93
CA TYR A 137 -21.91 38.86 27.15
C TYR A 137 -21.97 40.38 26.89
N GLU A 138 -21.41 40.86 25.78
CA GLU A 138 -21.47 42.27 25.38
C GLU A 138 -22.92 42.72 25.12
N ASN A 139 -23.70 41.90 24.40
CA ASN A 139 -25.11 42.19 24.14
C ASN A 139 -25.98 42.11 25.40
N TYR A 140 -25.68 41.17 26.33
CA TYR A 140 -26.41 41.07 27.59
C TYR A 140 -26.19 42.30 28.47
N MET A 141 -24.93 42.76 28.60
CA MET A 141 -24.59 43.96 29.38
C MET A 141 -25.23 45.23 28.79
N LEU A 142 -25.32 45.34 27.47
CA LEU A 142 -26.00 46.45 26.79
C LEU A 142 -27.52 46.41 27.03
N SER A 143 -28.14 45.22 27.01
CA SER A 143 -29.58 45.06 27.29
C SER A 143 -29.96 45.29 28.76
N SER A 144 -29.10 44.92 29.71
CA SER A 144 -29.36 45.13 31.14
C SER A 144 -29.21 46.59 31.59
N TYR A 145 -28.55 47.43 30.78
CA TYR A 145 -28.46 48.87 31.04
C TYR A 145 -29.78 49.61 30.78
N GLU A 146 -30.74 48.98 30.10
CA GLU A 146 -32.09 49.54 29.91
C GLU A 146 -33.08 49.11 31.01
N ILE A 147 -32.68 48.23 31.93
CA ILE A 147 -33.56 47.71 32.99
C ILE A 147 -32.91 47.90 34.37
N SER A 148 -33.04 49.10 34.93
CA SER A 148 -33.54 49.26 36.30
C SER A 148 -33.60 50.74 36.68
N GLN A 149 -34.79 51.16 37.08
CA GLN A 149 -35.00 52.31 37.94
C GLN A 149 -34.27 52.02 39.27
N ILE A 150 -33.01 52.43 39.34
CA ILE A 150 -32.24 52.42 40.57
C ILE A 150 -32.80 53.54 41.45
N PRO A 151 -33.23 53.26 42.69
CA PRO A 151 -33.71 54.29 43.59
C PRO A 151 -32.59 55.34 43.86
N PRO A 152 -32.94 56.62 43.98
CA PRO A 152 -31.96 57.68 44.22
C PRO A 152 -31.36 57.48 45.62
N GLY A 153 -30.08 57.08 45.70
CA GLY A 153 -29.37 57.04 46.98
C GLY A 153 -28.23 56.04 47.13
N ILE A 154 -28.09 55.05 46.23
CA ILE A 154 -26.98 54.09 46.28
C ILE A 154 -26.20 54.15 44.97
N THR A 155 -25.34 55.17 44.86
CA THR A 155 -24.30 55.24 43.83
C THR A 155 -23.15 54.31 44.25
N LEU A 156 -23.32 53.02 44.03
CA LEU A 156 -22.17 52.12 43.96
C LEU A 156 -21.38 52.51 42.71
N VAL A 157 -20.37 53.36 42.89
CA VAL A 157 -19.36 53.68 41.89
C VAL A 157 -18.51 52.42 41.69
N TYR A 158 -19.09 51.42 41.03
CA TYR A 158 -18.27 50.45 40.34
C TYR A 158 -17.63 51.23 39.20
N SER A 159 -16.39 51.68 39.42
CA SER A 159 -15.51 52.07 38.32
C SER A 159 -15.22 50.80 37.52
N MET A 160 -16.21 50.33 36.75
CA MET A 160 -16.00 49.34 35.73
C MET A 160 -15.11 50.02 34.69
N GLN A 161 -13.79 49.86 34.90
CA GLN A 161 -12.82 50.05 33.84
C GLN A 161 -13.38 49.40 32.58
N SER A 162 -13.53 50.21 31.53
CA SER A 162 -14.35 49.83 30.38
C SER A 162 -13.99 48.42 29.91
N PRO A 163 -14.98 47.52 29.72
CA PRO A 163 -14.75 46.13 29.29
C PRO A 163 -13.82 46.03 28.07
N LYS A 164 -13.85 47.05 27.21
CA LYS A 164 -12.94 47.25 26.07
C LYS A 164 -11.46 47.21 26.46
N LYS A 165 -11.06 47.76 27.61
CA LYS A 165 -9.66 47.80 28.06
C LYS A 165 -9.18 46.41 28.49
N TYR A 166 -10.00 45.65 29.22
CA TYR A 166 -9.71 44.26 29.60
C TYR A 166 -9.65 43.34 28.37
N PHE A 167 -10.61 43.47 27.46
CA PHE A 167 -10.63 42.68 26.23
C PHE A 167 -9.41 42.96 25.34
N LYS A 168 -9.02 44.24 25.20
CA LYS A 168 -7.82 44.61 24.45
C LYS A 168 -6.54 44.05 25.09
N SER A 169 -6.46 44.02 26.43
CA SER A 169 -5.35 43.40 27.16
C SER A 169 -5.32 41.89 26.96
N PHE A 170 -6.47 41.22 27.08
CA PHE A 170 -6.63 39.78 26.85
C PHE A 170 -6.24 39.39 25.41
N LEU A 171 -6.76 40.07 24.40
CA LEU A 171 -6.42 39.82 23.00
C LEU A 171 -4.92 39.97 22.75
N ARG A 172 -4.28 41.01 23.31
CA ARG A 172 -2.83 41.20 23.18
C ARG A 172 -2.05 40.04 23.79
N SER A 173 -2.45 39.57 24.98
CA SER A 173 -1.83 38.40 25.62
C SER A 173 -2.04 37.12 24.80
N TYR A 174 -3.25 36.91 24.28
CA TYR A 174 -3.58 35.78 23.42
C TYR A 174 -2.76 35.78 22.13
N PHE A 175 -2.71 36.90 21.39
CA PHE A 175 -1.91 37.02 20.17
C PHE A 175 -0.42 36.82 20.43
N ASN A 176 0.10 37.30 21.57
CA ASN A 176 1.48 37.05 21.96
C ASN A 176 1.74 35.54 22.18
N ILE A 177 0.85 34.84 22.88
CA ILE A 177 0.95 33.39 23.08
C ILE A 177 0.89 32.63 21.75
N VAL A 178 -0.08 32.95 20.89
CA VAL A 178 -0.21 32.34 19.54
C VAL A 178 1.04 32.60 18.71
N THR A 179 1.61 33.80 18.77
CA THR A 179 2.84 34.15 18.03
C THR A 179 4.06 33.41 18.56
N ILE A 180 4.16 33.21 19.88
CA ILE A 180 5.23 32.42 20.49
C ILE A 180 5.11 30.95 20.07
N ILE A 181 3.90 30.38 20.13
CA ILE A 181 3.64 28.99 19.74
C ILE A 181 3.91 28.80 18.24
N SER A 182 3.45 29.73 17.38
CA SER A 182 3.65 29.63 15.93
C SER A 182 5.13 29.73 15.55
N LYS A 183 5.89 30.62 16.19
CA LYS A 183 7.35 30.69 16.02
C LYS A 183 8.03 29.40 16.46
N GLY A 184 7.63 28.81 17.59
CA GLY A 184 8.14 27.52 18.06
C GLY A 184 7.86 26.39 17.05
N PHE A 185 6.67 26.37 16.47
CA PHE A 185 6.29 25.43 15.41
C PHE A 185 7.10 25.63 14.12
N VAL A 186 7.29 26.88 13.70
CA VAL A 186 8.11 27.21 12.52
C VAL A 186 9.55 26.78 12.73
N ILE A 187 10.14 27.04 13.91
CA ILE A 187 11.50 26.58 14.25
C ILE A 187 11.57 25.05 14.26
N PHE A 188 10.58 24.38 14.84
CA PHE A 188 10.51 22.91 14.84
C PHE A 188 10.48 22.35 13.41
N PHE A 189 9.64 22.90 12.52
CA PHE A 189 9.55 22.45 11.14
C PHE A 189 10.79 22.82 10.31
N ILE A 190 11.40 23.98 10.52
CA ILE A 190 12.58 24.40 9.77
C ILE A 190 13.83 23.63 10.21
N ILE A 191 13.95 23.25 11.48
CA ILE A 191 15.17 22.60 12.00
C ILE A 191 14.99 21.08 12.11
N MET A 192 13.92 20.62 12.76
CA MET A 192 13.75 19.19 13.04
C MET A 192 13.32 18.40 11.80
N LEU A 193 12.52 18.98 10.90
CA LEU A 193 12.08 18.26 9.69
C LEU A 193 13.25 17.99 8.75
N PRO A 194 14.14 18.96 8.41
CA PRO A 194 15.32 18.66 7.60
C PRO A 194 16.27 17.72 8.33
N MET A 195 16.51 17.87 9.64
CA MET A 195 17.32 16.89 10.37
C MET A 195 16.74 15.48 10.31
N PHE A 196 15.42 15.32 10.41
CA PHE A 196 14.77 14.02 10.25
C PHE A 196 14.92 13.47 8.83
N ILE A 197 14.69 14.31 7.81
CA ILE A 197 14.81 13.95 6.40
C ILE A 197 16.25 13.59 6.04
N PHE A 198 17.24 14.34 6.51
CA PHE A 198 18.66 14.08 6.19
C PHE A 198 19.27 12.97 7.03
N TRP A 199 18.84 12.77 8.27
CA TRP A 199 19.47 11.80 9.16
C TRP A 199 18.76 10.44 9.20
N LYS A 200 17.43 10.44 9.29
CA LYS A 200 16.66 9.20 9.46
C LYS A 200 16.16 8.63 8.14
N MET A 201 15.82 9.48 7.18
CA MET A 201 15.29 9.01 5.88
C MET A 201 16.31 8.18 5.09
N PRO A 202 17.61 8.53 5.01
CA PRO A 202 18.59 7.72 4.28
C PRO A 202 18.80 6.37 4.96
N VAL A 203 18.86 6.31 6.29
CA VAL A 203 18.96 5.03 7.01
C VAL A 203 17.73 4.15 6.74
N TYR A 204 16.55 4.74 6.68
CA TYR A 204 15.34 3.98 6.37
C TYR A 204 15.32 3.50 4.90
N ILE A 205 15.65 4.39 3.97
CA ILE A 205 15.59 4.14 2.52
C ILE A 205 16.72 3.22 2.05
N PHE A 206 17.95 3.43 2.52
CA PHE A 206 19.11 2.65 2.08
C PHE A 206 19.35 1.39 2.90
N TRP A 207 18.79 1.28 4.10
CA TRP A 207 19.04 0.14 4.98
C TRP A 207 17.79 -0.71 5.24
N LYS A 208 16.71 -0.11 5.74
CA LYS A 208 15.51 -0.89 6.11
C LYS A 208 14.70 -1.36 4.91
N ILE A 209 14.52 -0.50 3.90
CA ILE A 209 13.76 -0.86 2.69
C ILE A 209 14.46 -2.00 1.93
N PRO A 210 15.78 -1.97 1.63
CA PRO A 210 16.43 -3.04 0.88
C PRO A 210 16.48 -4.35 1.65
N ILE A 211 16.63 -4.31 2.99
CA ILE A 211 16.54 -5.52 3.83
C ILE A 211 15.12 -6.09 3.82
N GLY A 212 14.10 -5.24 3.92
CA GLY A 212 12.70 -5.64 3.83
C GLY A 212 12.38 -6.29 2.48
N ILE A 213 12.78 -5.63 1.39
CA ILE A 213 12.67 -6.17 0.02
C ILE A 213 13.46 -7.47 -0.10
N GLY A 214 14.70 -7.53 0.40
CA GLY A 214 15.53 -8.74 0.35
C GLY A 214 14.88 -9.93 1.07
N LYS A 215 14.32 -9.71 2.28
CA LYS A 215 13.58 -10.74 3.02
C LYS A 215 12.31 -11.18 2.28
N PHE A 216 11.57 -10.22 1.72
CA PHE A 216 10.37 -10.50 0.93
C PHE A 216 10.71 -11.29 -0.35
N THR A 217 11.67 -10.82 -1.14
CA THR A 217 12.17 -11.50 -2.34
C THR A 217 12.66 -12.89 -2.01
N TRP A 218 13.41 -13.07 -0.91
CA TRP A 218 13.86 -14.40 -0.47
C TRP A 218 12.69 -15.32 -0.12
N ALA A 219 11.68 -14.82 0.58
CA ALA A 219 10.47 -15.59 0.89
C ALA A 219 9.71 -15.98 -0.39
N VAL A 220 9.55 -15.04 -1.33
CA VAL A 220 8.91 -15.29 -2.63
C VAL A 220 9.69 -16.33 -3.44
N VAL A 221 11.02 -16.19 -3.53
CA VAL A 221 11.90 -17.17 -4.20
C VAL A 221 11.72 -18.55 -3.56
N LYS A 222 11.75 -18.66 -2.23
CA LYS A 222 11.48 -19.93 -1.56
C LYS A 222 10.11 -20.50 -1.89
N ILE A 223 9.05 -19.70 -1.88
CA ILE A 223 7.69 -20.17 -2.19
C ILE A 223 7.60 -20.65 -3.64
N ILE A 224 8.17 -19.90 -4.59
CA ILE A 224 8.24 -20.28 -6.01
C ILE A 224 8.98 -21.62 -6.12
N HIS A 225 10.16 -21.74 -5.50
CA HIS A 225 10.98 -22.95 -5.58
C HIS A 225 10.42 -24.16 -4.82
N CYS A 226 9.57 -23.96 -3.81
CA CYS A 226 8.81 -25.03 -3.16
C CYS A 226 7.73 -25.61 -4.08
N HIS A 227 7.20 -24.83 -5.03
CA HIS A 227 6.07 -25.21 -5.86
C HIS A 227 6.52 -25.39 -7.31
N ASN A 228 6.83 -26.63 -7.67
CA ASN A 228 7.27 -27.06 -9.01
C ASN A 228 6.50 -26.41 -10.17
N ARG A 229 5.20 -26.19 -10.01
CA ARG A 229 4.31 -25.58 -11.02
C ARG A 229 4.58 -24.09 -11.23
N VAL A 230 4.84 -23.36 -10.15
CA VAL A 230 5.08 -21.92 -10.21
C VAL A 230 6.40 -21.68 -10.92
N ILE A 231 7.43 -22.47 -10.63
CA ILE A 231 8.70 -22.45 -11.37
C ILE A 231 8.45 -22.73 -12.85
N ALA A 232 7.75 -23.82 -13.18
CA ALA A 232 7.49 -24.18 -14.57
C ALA A 232 6.69 -23.12 -15.32
N GLY A 233 5.70 -22.50 -14.68
CA GLY A 233 4.93 -21.40 -15.27
C GLY A 233 5.79 -20.16 -15.51
N ILE A 234 6.59 -19.73 -14.53
CA ILE A 234 7.46 -18.55 -14.66
C ILE A 234 8.55 -18.78 -15.71
N ASP A 235 9.23 -19.92 -15.66
CA ASP A 235 10.26 -20.28 -16.64
C ASP A 235 9.64 -20.36 -18.04
N ALA A 236 8.44 -20.95 -18.19
CA ALA A 236 7.72 -20.96 -19.47
C ALA A 236 7.42 -19.56 -20.00
N VAL A 237 7.03 -18.61 -19.14
CA VAL A 237 6.84 -17.20 -19.54
C VAL A 237 8.16 -16.61 -20.04
N ILE A 238 9.25 -16.73 -19.28
CA ILE A 238 10.56 -16.17 -19.63
C ILE A 238 11.03 -16.72 -20.99
N PHE A 239 10.91 -18.04 -21.19
CA PHE A 239 11.35 -18.66 -22.43
C PHE A 239 10.38 -18.46 -23.59
N ALA A 240 9.09 -18.23 -23.33
CA ALA A 240 8.15 -17.73 -24.33
C ALA A 240 8.53 -16.32 -24.80
N CYS A 241 8.92 -15.43 -23.87
CA CYS A 241 9.45 -14.09 -24.20
C CYS A 241 10.70 -14.20 -25.07
N LEU A 242 11.63 -15.11 -24.74
CA LEU A 242 12.85 -15.32 -25.50
C LEU A 242 12.55 -15.81 -26.93
N GLY A 243 11.68 -16.80 -27.08
CA GLY A 243 11.29 -17.31 -28.39
C GLY A 243 10.54 -16.28 -29.24
N TYR A 244 9.74 -15.40 -28.61
CA TYR A 244 9.13 -14.25 -29.29
C TYR A 244 10.18 -13.21 -29.70
N GLY A 245 11.09 -12.82 -28.80
CA GLY A 245 12.13 -11.83 -29.11
C GLY A 245 13.09 -12.29 -30.21
N LEU A 246 13.37 -13.58 -30.31
CA LEU A 246 14.20 -14.15 -31.36
C LEU A 246 13.46 -14.31 -32.70
N SER A 247 12.13 -14.17 -32.75
CA SER A 247 11.35 -14.41 -33.99
C SER A 247 11.64 -13.38 -35.07
N TYR A 248 12.19 -12.22 -34.70
CA TYR A 248 12.70 -11.23 -35.65
C TYR A 248 13.97 -11.69 -36.39
N LEU A 249 14.69 -12.68 -35.85
CA LEU A 249 15.96 -13.17 -36.40
C LEU A 249 15.80 -14.49 -37.16
N THR A 250 14.88 -15.37 -36.73
CA THR A 250 14.69 -16.69 -37.35
C THR A 250 13.26 -17.21 -37.16
N PRO A 251 12.67 -17.87 -38.17
CA PRO A 251 11.36 -18.50 -38.03
C PRO A 251 11.36 -19.67 -37.02
N MET A 252 12.53 -20.23 -36.71
CA MET A 252 12.69 -21.32 -35.73
C MET A 252 12.79 -20.82 -34.28
N ALA A 253 12.64 -19.52 -34.04
CA ALA A 253 12.81 -18.90 -32.73
C ALA A 253 11.92 -19.49 -31.62
N PRO A 254 10.62 -19.82 -31.84
CA PRO A 254 9.81 -20.49 -30.82
C PRO A 254 10.42 -21.82 -30.35
N LEU A 255 10.92 -22.61 -31.30
CA LEU A 255 11.56 -23.89 -31.00
C LEU A 255 12.88 -23.68 -30.24
N ILE A 256 13.69 -22.70 -30.65
CA ILE A 256 14.94 -22.35 -29.96
C ILE A 256 14.65 -21.93 -28.51
N GLY A 257 13.66 -21.04 -28.31
CA GLY A 257 13.23 -20.62 -26.97
C GLY A 257 12.78 -21.79 -26.11
N ALA A 258 12.00 -22.72 -26.68
CA ALA A 258 11.54 -23.92 -25.99
C ALA A 258 12.69 -24.87 -25.61
N VAL A 259 13.63 -25.14 -26.52
CA VAL A 259 14.79 -26.01 -26.27
C VAL A 259 15.71 -25.42 -25.21
N ILE A 260 16.00 -24.12 -25.29
CA ILE A 260 16.78 -23.42 -24.26
C ILE A 260 16.04 -23.47 -22.92
N GLY A 261 14.73 -23.24 -22.93
CA GLY A 261 13.91 -23.30 -21.72
C GLY A 261 13.89 -24.68 -21.08
N PHE A 262 13.82 -25.74 -21.87
CA PHE A 262 13.94 -27.13 -21.39
C PHE A 262 15.27 -27.38 -20.68
N ALA A 263 16.40 -27.03 -21.33
CA ALA A 263 17.72 -27.27 -20.78
C ALA A 263 17.99 -26.43 -19.52
N LEU A 264 17.65 -25.13 -19.56
CA LEU A 264 17.88 -24.22 -18.45
C LEU A 264 16.95 -24.46 -17.28
N SER A 265 15.67 -24.78 -17.48
CA SER A 265 14.77 -25.12 -16.37
C SER A 265 15.20 -26.41 -15.66
N LYS A 266 15.71 -27.40 -16.40
CA LYS A 266 16.30 -28.61 -15.82
C LYS A 266 17.52 -28.29 -14.95
N LEU A 267 18.44 -27.48 -15.49
CA LEU A 267 19.64 -27.02 -14.78
C LEU A 267 19.28 -26.17 -13.56
N HIS A 268 18.34 -25.24 -13.72
CA HIS A 268 17.82 -24.33 -12.70
C HIS A 268 17.23 -25.11 -11.54
N TRP A 269 16.41 -26.12 -11.82
CA TRP A 269 15.86 -27.00 -10.80
C TRP A 269 16.96 -27.73 -10.00
N GLU A 270 17.95 -28.31 -10.68
CA GLU A 270 19.00 -29.07 -9.99
C GLU A 270 19.97 -28.20 -9.20
N LEU A 271 20.41 -27.08 -9.77
CA LEU A 271 21.38 -26.20 -9.12
C LEU A 271 20.70 -25.34 -8.03
N VAL A 272 19.59 -24.69 -8.35
CA VAL A 272 18.97 -23.71 -7.46
C VAL A 272 18.03 -24.40 -6.47
N SER A 273 17.04 -25.17 -6.93
CA SER A 273 16.06 -25.76 -6.01
C SER A 273 16.67 -26.86 -5.14
N VAL A 274 17.42 -27.78 -5.74
CA VAL A 274 17.95 -28.96 -5.03
C VAL A 274 19.24 -28.65 -4.28
N ARG A 275 20.26 -28.08 -4.92
CA ARG A 275 21.58 -27.89 -4.29
C ARG A 275 21.64 -26.64 -3.43
N TRP A 276 21.24 -25.48 -3.97
CA TRP A 276 21.44 -24.21 -3.29
C TRP A 276 20.39 -23.96 -2.21
N LEU A 277 19.11 -23.98 -2.58
CA LEU A 277 18.01 -23.67 -1.67
C LEU A 277 17.66 -24.87 -0.77
N LYS A 278 18.05 -26.09 -1.16
CA LYS A 278 17.73 -27.36 -0.47
C LYS A 278 16.24 -27.52 -0.18
N VAL A 279 15.38 -26.90 -0.99
CA VAL A 279 13.94 -27.07 -0.97
C VAL A 279 13.64 -28.30 -1.82
N CYS A 280 14.06 -29.45 -1.30
CA CYS A 280 13.64 -30.72 -1.87
C CYS A 280 12.12 -30.77 -1.79
N PRO A 281 11.41 -31.33 -2.80
CA PRO A 281 10.01 -31.66 -2.62
C PRO A 281 9.96 -32.58 -1.42
N GLN A 282 9.34 -32.12 -0.32
CA GLN A 282 9.05 -32.99 0.80
C GLN A 282 8.40 -34.21 0.17
N LYS A 283 9.01 -35.39 0.31
CA LYS A 283 8.26 -36.64 0.14
C LYS A 283 7.10 -36.44 1.10
N ILE A 284 5.94 -36.07 0.57
CA ILE A 284 4.70 -36.14 1.31
C ILE A 284 4.68 -37.62 1.68
N LYS A 285 5.01 -37.94 2.93
CA LYS A 285 4.71 -39.26 3.46
C LYS A 285 3.22 -39.39 3.20
N ASN A 286 2.85 -40.35 2.36
CA ASN A 286 1.47 -40.70 2.15
C ASN A 286 1.02 -41.33 3.47
N ASP A 287 0.71 -40.47 4.44
CA ASP A 287 -0.04 -40.80 5.63
C ASP A 287 -1.53 -40.70 5.29
#